data_AF-A0AAX7FLU5-F1
#
_entry.id   AF-A0AAX7FLU5-F1
#
_cell.length_a   1.000
_cell.length_b   1.000
_cell.length_c   1.000
_cell.angle_alpha   90.00
_cell.angle_beta   90.00
_cell.angle_gamma   90.00
#
_symmetry.space_group_name_H-M   'P 1'
#
loop_
_entity.id
_entity.type
_entity.pdbx_description
1 polymer ?
#
loop_
_entity_poly.entity_id
_entity_poly.type
_entity_poly.pdbx_seq_one_letter_code
_entity_poly.pdbx_strand_id
1 'polypeptide(L)'
;GARTKPDKWIRDEIERLDPHVDYARIWQLTMTYYVDDFLMNLIYTLGIPAFTQPPLGSIMMGQVTRKAVDHGQKRADDTLQHFWRWFEYGPADERAQASLAQVNKIHQALAKRQPGTFPARDVIYTSSWIGVAFHRLRLAAGLPGLSDKQRIAAHHFWAGFGSIFWSEDGYVTNYPDSFEAMLKFVEDYEAEDWEKVESGRILGQAINEQFYDAYFPGQLRALGEQLVLSLQTPGIRRLMDMGDPDPQAQKIVLMMLNQYLTLIEDVLPDPELSRPERARLEGIRPPQHIDPPIAKILCPFKGISH
;
A
#
# COMPACT_ATOMS: atom_id res chain seq x y z
N GLY A 1 20.79 17.85 -15.64
CA GLY A 1 20.41 18.60 -16.85
C GLY A 1 19.52 19.76 -16.46
N ALA A 2 19.28 20.72 -17.36
CA ALA A 2 18.26 21.73 -17.14
C ALA A 2 16.87 21.08 -17.03
N ARG A 3 16.00 21.59 -16.14
CA ARG A 3 14.61 21.11 -16.00
C ARG A 3 13.82 21.39 -17.29
N THR A 4 12.96 20.45 -17.64
CA THR A 4 12.02 20.50 -18.77
C THR A 4 10.58 20.81 -18.33
N LYS A 5 10.28 20.71 -17.03
CA LYS A 5 8.96 21.00 -16.46
C LYS A 5 9.00 22.12 -15.41
N PRO A 6 7.88 22.85 -15.20
CA PRO A 6 7.73 23.78 -14.08
C PRO A 6 7.98 23.10 -12.72
N ASP A 7 8.24 23.91 -11.69
CA ASP A 7 8.56 23.39 -10.35
C ASP A 7 7.40 22.67 -9.67
N LYS A 8 6.14 22.97 -10.00
CA LYS A 8 4.94 22.36 -9.39
C LYS A 8 3.97 21.75 -10.42
N TRP A 9 4.53 21.19 -11.49
CA TRP A 9 3.78 20.70 -12.64
C TRP A 9 2.82 19.55 -12.31
N ILE A 10 3.05 18.75 -11.27
CA ILE A 10 2.20 17.59 -10.94
C ILE A 10 0.84 18.07 -10.47
N ARG A 11 0.81 19.09 -9.60
CA ARG A 11 -0.44 19.70 -9.12
C ARG A 11 -1.24 20.29 -10.26
N ASP A 12 -0.57 21.06 -11.12
CA ASP A 12 -1.20 21.67 -12.30
C ASP A 12 -1.78 20.62 -13.24
N GLU A 13 -1.08 19.50 -13.42
CA GLU A 13 -1.55 18.38 -14.22
C GLU A 13 -2.76 17.68 -13.58
N ILE A 14 -2.75 17.40 -12.28
CA ILE A 14 -3.91 16.82 -11.56
C ILE A 14 -5.13 17.74 -11.69
N GLU A 15 -4.94 19.07 -11.58
CA GLU A 15 -6.03 20.03 -11.74
C GLU A 15 -6.58 20.09 -13.17
N ARG A 16 -5.79 19.75 -14.18
CA ARG A 16 -6.24 19.69 -15.58
C ARG A 16 -7.05 18.43 -15.91
N LEU A 17 -6.71 17.30 -15.29
CA LEU A 17 -7.28 15.99 -15.60
C LEU A 17 -8.72 15.81 -15.09
N ASP A 18 -9.52 14.99 -15.78
CA ASP A 18 -10.87 14.61 -15.32
C ASP A 18 -10.77 13.34 -14.44
N PRO A 19 -11.14 13.38 -13.15
CA PRO A 19 -10.97 12.24 -12.26
C PRO A 19 -11.88 11.04 -12.58
N HIS A 20 -12.89 11.18 -13.44
CA HIS A 20 -13.71 10.05 -13.89
C HIS A 20 -13.16 9.36 -15.14
N VAL A 21 -12.31 10.03 -15.91
CA VAL A 21 -11.72 9.50 -17.16
C VAL A 21 -10.24 9.20 -16.98
N ASP A 22 -9.50 10.14 -16.41
CA ASP A 22 -8.04 10.11 -16.25
C ASP A 22 -7.61 9.59 -14.88
N TYR A 23 -8.49 8.87 -14.16
CA TYR A 23 -8.26 8.40 -12.80
C TYR A 23 -6.92 7.67 -12.63
N ALA A 24 -6.54 6.84 -13.61
CA ALA A 24 -5.29 6.10 -13.58
C ALA A 24 -4.07 7.03 -13.59
N ARG A 25 -4.12 8.12 -14.37
CA ARG A 25 -3.04 9.10 -14.44
C ARG A 25 -2.97 9.94 -13.16
N ILE A 26 -4.10 10.36 -12.61
CA ILE A 26 -4.14 11.11 -11.34
C ILE A 26 -3.57 10.26 -10.20
N TRP A 27 -3.95 8.98 -10.13
CA TRP A 27 -3.45 8.08 -9.10
C TRP A 27 -1.97 7.75 -9.30
N GLN A 28 -1.52 7.56 -10.54
CA GLN A 28 -0.10 7.41 -10.86
C GLN A 28 0.70 8.65 -10.40
N LEU A 29 0.28 9.86 -10.75
CA LEU A 29 0.91 11.10 -10.29
C LEU A 29 1.00 11.17 -8.77
N THR A 30 -0.07 10.76 -8.09
CA THR A 30 -0.14 10.74 -6.61
C THR A 30 0.83 9.73 -6.01
N MET A 31 0.85 8.49 -6.50
CA MET A 31 1.55 7.38 -5.85
C MET A 31 2.95 7.10 -6.39
N THR A 32 3.32 7.59 -7.58
CA THR A 32 4.64 7.32 -8.16
C THR A 32 5.56 8.52 -8.20
N TYR A 33 5.07 9.74 -7.93
CA TYR A 33 5.91 10.94 -7.89
C TYR A 33 6.09 11.50 -6.48
N TYR A 34 5.04 11.52 -5.65
CA TYR A 34 5.12 12.02 -4.27
C TYR A 34 5.51 10.95 -3.24
N VAL A 35 5.40 9.68 -3.59
CA VAL A 35 5.75 8.58 -2.70
C VAL A 35 7.09 7.99 -3.15
N ASP A 36 8.05 7.89 -2.23
CA ASP A 36 9.33 7.25 -2.45
C ASP A 36 9.39 5.84 -1.82
N ASP A 37 10.55 5.18 -1.90
CA ASP A 37 10.72 3.82 -1.36
C ASP A 37 10.56 3.76 0.16
N PHE A 38 10.87 4.86 0.87
CA PHE A 38 10.70 4.96 2.32
C PHE A 38 9.22 5.01 2.66
N LEU A 39 8.46 5.93 2.05
CA LEU A 39 7.02 6.04 2.27
C LEU A 39 6.28 4.76 1.84
N MET A 40 6.65 4.16 0.71
CA MET A 40 6.05 2.89 0.30
C MET A 40 6.32 1.76 1.30
N ASN A 41 7.53 1.66 1.84
CA ASN A 41 7.84 0.64 2.84
C ASN A 41 7.16 0.94 4.18
N LEU A 42 7.01 2.21 4.57
CA LEU A 42 6.20 2.61 5.72
C LEU A 42 4.73 2.20 5.54
N ILE A 43 4.12 2.47 4.36
CA ILE A 43 2.76 2.03 4.05
C ILE A 43 2.64 0.50 4.10
N TYR A 44 3.62 -0.24 3.58
CA TYR A 44 3.68 -1.69 3.71
C TYR A 44 3.75 -2.15 5.18
N THR A 45 4.58 -1.48 5.98
CA THR A 45 4.78 -1.77 7.41
C THR A 45 3.51 -1.56 8.22
N LEU A 46 2.73 -0.52 7.89
CA LEU A 46 1.43 -0.26 8.51
C LEU A 46 0.35 -1.21 7.97
N GLY A 47 0.39 -1.51 6.68
CA GLY A 47 -0.64 -2.27 5.97
C GLY A 47 -0.64 -3.76 6.28
N ILE A 48 0.52 -4.44 6.36
CA ILE A 48 0.54 -5.88 6.63
C ILE A 48 -0.16 -6.23 7.97
N PRO A 49 0.14 -5.55 9.10
CA PRO A 49 -0.63 -5.70 10.33
C PRO A 49 -2.14 -5.47 10.16
N ALA A 50 -2.54 -4.49 9.35
CA ALA A 50 -3.94 -4.19 9.08
C ALA A 50 -4.62 -5.34 8.29
N PHE A 51 -4.00 -5.79 7.19
CA PHE A 51 -4.53 -6.85 6.32
C PHE A 51 -4.64 -8.21 7.02
N THR A 52 -3.88 -8.41 8.10
CA THR A 52 -3.80 -9.67 8.82
C THR A 52 -4.47 -9.62 10.19
N GLN A 53 -5.34 -8.64 10.42
CA GLN A 53 -6.22 -8.62 11.59
C GLN A 53 -7.03 -9.92 11.77
N PRO A 54 -7.64 -10.49 10.71
CA PRO A 54 -8.19 -11.84 10.80
C PRO A 54 -7.12 -12.85 11.25
N PRO A 55 -7.40 -13.69 12.27
CA PRO A 55 -6.42 -14.66 12.77
C PRO A 55 -5.81 -15.55 11.69
N LEU A 56 -6.60 -16.00 10.71
CA LEU A 56 -6.12 -16.84 9.62
C LEU A 56 -5.08 -16.13 8.75
N GLY A 57 -5.22 -14.82 8.50
CA GLY A 57 -4.24 -14.02 7.77
C GLY A 57 -2.90 -13.93 8.52
N SER A 58 -2.96 -13.65 9.83
CA SER A 58 -1.77 -13.64 10.69
C SER A 58 -1.09 -15.02 10.76
N ILE A 59 -1.85 -16.11 10.90
CA ILE A 59 -1.33 -17.48 10.91
C ILE A 59 -0.66 -17.81 9.56
N MET A 60 -1.31 -17.45 8.44
CA MET A 60 -0.79 -17.69 7.09
C MET A 60 0.59 -17.03 6.90
N MET A 61 0.72 -15.75 7.27
CA MET A 61 1.95 -14.99 7.06
C MET A 61 3.02 -15.26 8.12
N GLY A 62 2.64 -15.34 9.40
CA GLY A 62 3.55 -15.50 10.52
C GLY A 62 4.01 -16.95 10.79
N GLN A 63 3.22 -17.96 10.42
CA GLN A 63 3.50 -19.36 10.77
C GLN A 63 3.52 -20.32 9.58
N VAL A 64 2.57 -20.23 8.65
CA VAL A 64 2.46 -21.21 7.54
C VAL A 64 3.44 -20.93 6.41
N THR A 65 3.61 -19.66 6.04
CA THR A 65 4.57 -19.26 5.01
C THR A 65 5.89 -18.78 5.58
N ARG A 66 5.84 -18.12 6.74
CA ARG A 66 6.98 -17.50 7.44
C ARG A 66 7.85 -16.57 6.61
N LYS A 67 7.44 -16.21 5.38
CA LYS A 67 8.27 -15.39 4.48
C LYS A 67 8.60 -14.02 5.06
N ALA A 68 7.66 -13.42 5.79
CA ALA A 68 7.89 -12.15 6.47
C ALA A 68 8.88 -12.28 7.65
N VAL A 69 8.92 -13.46 8.28
CA VAL A 69 9.77 -13.74 9.45
C VAL A 69 11.18 -14.11 9.02
N ASP A 70 11.31 -15.07 8.09
CA ASP A 70 12.59 -15.64 7.71
C ASP A 70 13.29 -14.81 6.61
N HIS A 71 12.53 -14.06 5.82
CA HIS A 71 13.01 -13.32 4.65
C HIS A 71 12.35 -11.94 4.51
N GLY A 72 12.28 -11.18 5.60
CA GLY A 72 11.57 -9.89 5.69
C GLY A 72 11.82 -8.95 4.51
N GLN A 73 13.08 -8.64 4.20
CA GLN A 73 13.43 -7.72 3.11
C GLN A 73 12.92 -8.23 1.75
N LYS A 74 13.16 -9.51 1.44
CA LYS A 74 12.67 -10.11 0.20
C LYS A 74 11.14 -10.09 0.12
N ARG A 75 10.45 -10.35 1.24
CA ARG A 75 8.98 -10.33 1.28
C ARG A 75 8.43 -8.92 1.03
N ALA A 76 9.07 -7.90 1.61
CA ALA A 76 8.75 -6.50 1.34
C ALA A 76 8.98 -6.17 -0.13
N ASP A 77 10.15 -6.52 -0.68
CA ASP A 77 10.48 -6.27 -2.07
C ASP A 77 9.48 -6.91 -3.05
N ASP A 78 9.15 -8.20 -2.84
CA ASP A 78 8.19 -8.93 -3.66
C ASP A 78 6.80 -8.26 -3.64
N THR A 79 6.39 -7.69 -2.50
CA THR A 79 5.10 -6.98 -2.38
C THR A 79 5.14 -5.62 -3.06
N LEU A 80 6.17 -4.82 -2.75
CA LEU A 80 6.32 -3.47 -3.26
C LEU A 80 6.49 -3.46 -4.79
N GLN A 81 7.11 -4.50 -5.36
CA GLN A 81 7.18 -4.67 -6.81
C GLN A 81 5.80 -4.75 -7.47
N HIS A 82 4.84 -5.46 -6.85
CA HIS A 82 3.48 -5.51 -7.37
C HIS A 82 2.79 -4.16 -7.26
N PHE A 83 2.93 -3.47 -6.12
CA PHE A 83 2.35 -2.14 -5.91
C PHE A 83 2.88 -1.09 -6.88
N TRP A 84 4.21 -1.00 -7.06
CA TRP A 84 4.80 -0.07 -8.02
C TRP A 84 4.28 -0.31 -9.43
N ARG A 85 4.18 -1.59 -9.85
CA ARG A 85 3.64 -1.94 -11.16
C ARG A 85 2.17 -1.57 -11.30
N TRP A 86 1.37 -1.75 -10.26
CA TRP A 86 -0.03 -1.37 -10.28
C TRP A 86 -0.16 0.15 -10.39
N PHE A 87 0.54 0.92 -9.55
CA PHE A 87 0.48 2.38 -9.53
C PHE A 87 1.00 3.02 -10.81
N GLU A 88 1.98 2.40 -11.47
CA GLU A 88 2.51 2.89 -12.72
C GLU A 88 1.52 2.72 -13.89
N TYR A 89 0.78 1.62 -13.94
CA TYR A 89 0.05 1.23 -15.15
C TYR A 89 -1.49 1.26 -15.01
N GLY A 90 -2.01 1.07 -13.80
CA GLY A 90 -3.45 1.04 -13.53
C GLY A 90 -4.18 -0.23 -14.01
N PRO A 91 -5.46 -0.40 -13.64
CA PRO A 91 -6.18 -1.67 -13.77
C PRO A 91 -6.51 -2.07 -15.22
N ALA A 92 -6.52 -1.11 -16.16
CA ALA A 92 -6.82 -1.36 -17.57
C ALA A 92 -5.59 -1.86 -18.38
N ASP A 93 -4.38 -1.72 -17.85
CA ASP A 93 -3.15 -2.06 -18.56
C ASP A 93 -2.78 -3.54 -18.37
N GLU A 94 -2.37 -4.20 -19.47
CA GLU A 94 -2.06 -5.63 -19.48
C GLU A 94 -0.90 -5.99 -18.52
N ARG A 95 0.05 -5.08 -18.27
CA ARG A 95 1.17 -5.30 -17.34
C ARG A 95 0.69 -5.36 -15.90
N ALA A 96 -0.22 -4.49 -15.51
CA ALA A 96 -0.83 -4.51 -14.20
C ALA A 96 -1.74 -5.73 -14.02
N GLN A 97 -2.53 -6.08 -15.04
CA GLN A 97 -3.38 -7.27 -15.02
C GLN A 97 -2.55 -8.57 -14.91
N ALA A 98 -1.42 -8.66 -15.61
CA ALA A 98 -0.51 -9.79 -15.48
C ALA A 98 0.09 -9.90 -14.07
N SER A 99 0.46 -8.76 -13.49
CA SER A 99 0.93 -8.66 -12.10
C SER A 99 -0.13 -9.16 -11.11
N LEU A 100 -1.37 -8.71 -11.28
CA LEU A 100 -2.49 -9.12 -10.44
C LEU A 100 -2.79 -10.62 -10.62
N ALA A 101 -2.76 -11.14 -11.84
CA ALA A 101 -2.97 -12.55 -12.11
C ALA A 101 -1.94 -13.44 -11.38
N GLN A 102 -0.69 -12.96 -11.22
CA GLN A 102 0.31 -13.64 -10.41
C GLN A 102 -0.07 -13.64 -8.93
N VAL A 103 -0.54 -12.51 -8.38
CA VAL A 103 -1.03 -12.42 -6.99
C VAL A 103 -2.24 -13.33 -6.77
N ASN A 104 -3.22 -13.32 -7.67
CA ASN A 104 -4.39 -14.21 -7.62
C ASN A 104 -3.97 -15.69 -7.59
N LYS A 105 -3.00 -16.11 -8.41
CA LYS A 105 -2.46 -17.49 -8.37
C LYS A 105 -1.81 -17.82 -7.04
N ILE A 106 -1.09 -16.88 -6.44
CA ILE A 106 -0.48 -17.06 -5.11
C ILE A 106 -1.58 -17.22 -4.06
N HIS A 107 -2.56 -16.32 -4.03
CA HIS A 107 -3.68 -16.40 -3.07
C HIS A 107 -4.46 -17.71 -3.21
N GLN A 108 -4.76 -18.15 -4.43
CA GLN A 108 -5.39 -19.46 -4.70
C GLN A 108 -4.57 -20.64 -4.16
N ALA A 109 -3.25 -20.62 -4.37
CA ALA A 109 -2.38 -21.68 -3.87
C ALA A 109 -2.31 -21.69 -2.34
N LEU A 110 -2.34 -20.52 -1.70
CA LEU A 110 -2.34 -20.38 -0.24
C LEU A 110 -3.69 -20.77 0.37
N ALA A 111 -4.82 -20.40 -0.24
CA ALA A 111 -6.16 -20.80 0.18
C ALA A 111 -6.32 -22.34 0.22
N LYS A 112 -5.69 -23.07 -0.71
CA LYS A 112 -5.65 -24.54 -0.66
C LYS A 112 -4.92 -25.10 0.56
N ARG A 113 -3.94 -24.36 1.09
CA ARG A 113 -3.17 -24.75 2.29
C ARG A 113 -3.88 -24.36 3.58
N GLN A 114 -4.63 -23.27 3.56
CA GLN A 114 -5.39 -22.76 4.70
C GLN A 114 -6.68 -22.07 4.18
N PRO A 115 -7.77 -22.83 4.01
CA PRO A 115 -9.03 -22.31 3.52
C PRO A 115 -9.61 -21.22 4.45
N GLY A 116 -10.35 -20.27 3.88
CA GLY A 116 -10.95 -19.15 4.57
C GLY A 116 -10.01 -17.98 4.85
N THR A 117 -8.82 -17.96 4.23
CA THR A 117 -7.83 -16.89 4.42
C THR A 117 -8.07 -15.71 3.48
N PHE A 118 -8.77 -15.91 2.35
CA PHE A 118 -9.04 -14.87 1.36
C PHE A 118 -10.53 -14.73 1.02
N PRO A 119 -11.43 -14.56 1.99
CA PRO A 119 -12.83 -14.22 1.69
C PRO A 119 -12.91 -12.86 0.99
N ALA A 120 -13.98 -12.63 0.23
CA ALA A 120 -14.14 -11.40 -0.57
C ALA A 120 -14.02 -10.14 0.28
N ARG A 121 -14.56 -10.15 1.49
CA ARG A 121 -14.53 -9.01 2.42
C ARG A 121 -13.11 -8.57 2.77
N ASP A 122 -12.19 -9.52 2.98
CA ASP A 122 -10.81 -9.24 3.39
C ASP A 122 -9.98 -8.74 2.19
N VAL A 123 -10.30 -9.22 0.99
CA VAL A 123 -9.74 -8.72 -0.27
C VAL A 123 -10.20 -7.29 -0.53
N ILE A 124 -11.50 -6.99 -0.38
CA ILE A 124 -12.06 -5.64 -0.48
C ILE A 124 -11.43 -4.72 0.57
N TYR A 125 -11.28 -5.19 1.80
CA TYR A 125 -10.65 -4.43 2.88
C TYR A 125 -9.21 -4.07 2.51
N THR A 126 -8.42 -5.03 2.06
CA THR A 126 -7.02 -4.82 1.71
C THR A 126 -6.87 -3.77 0.61
N SER A 127 -7.61 -3.88 -0.50
CA SER A 127 -7.54 -2.91 -1.59
C SER A 127 -8.12 -1.55 -1.19
N SER A 128 -9.18 -1.52 -0.37
CA SER A 128 -9.76 -0.27 0.14
C SER A 128 -8.78 0.45 1.04
N TRP A 129 -8.14 -0.28 1.96
CA TRP A 129 -7.12 0.24 2.87
C TRP A 129 -5.96 0.86 2.10
N ILE A 130 -5.44 0.19 1.06
CA ILE A 130 -4.34 0.74 0.25
C ILE A 130 -4.80 2.02 -0.48
N GLY A 131 -6.03 2.04 -1.02
CA GLY A 131 -6.57 3.21 -1.69
C GLY A 131 -6.76 4.43 -0.80
N VAL A 132 -7.01 4.22 0.49
CA VAL A 132 -7.15 5.32 1.47
C VAL A 132 -5.87 5.58 2.28
N ALA A 133 -4.85 4.73 2.17
CA ALA A 133 -3.67 4.75 3.05
C ALA A 133 -2.93 6.09 3.01
N PHE A 134 -2.68 6.64 1.82
CA PHE A 134 -1.98 7.92 1.70
C PHE A 134 -2.82 9.08 2.24
N HIS A 135 -4.14 9.05 2.07
CA HIS A 135 -5.05 10.03 2.69
C HIS A 135 -4.96 9.97 4.22
N ARG A 136 -5.07 8.79 4.82
CA ARG A 136 -4.97 8.58 6.27
C ARG A 136 -3.60 8.98 6.82
N LEU A 137 -2.53 8.69 6.09
CA LEU A 137 -1.16 9.08 6.46
C LEU A 137 -1.02 10.61 6.55
N ARG A 138 -1.54 11.35 5.56
CA ARG A 138 -1.53 12.81 5.56
C ARG A 138 -2.29 13.38 6.76
N LEU A 139 -3.51 12.87 7.00
CA LEU A 139 -4.32 13.29 8.13
C LEU A 139 -3.63 13.01 9.47
N ALA A 140 -3.00 11.84 9.62
CA ALA A 140 -2.24 11.50 10.83
C ALA A 140 -1.04 12.43 11.04
N ALA A 141 -0.39 12.88 9.96
CA ALA A 141 0.67 13.89 10.02
C ALA A 141 0.14 15.32 10.25
N GLY A 142 -1.17 15.54 10.35
CA GLY A 142 -1.76 16.87 10.49
C GLY A 142 -1.76 17.70 9.21
N LEU A 143 -1.63 17.06 8.04
CA LEU A 143 -1.79 17.68 6.73
C LEU A 143 -3.22 17.51 6.23
N PRO A 144 -3.69 18.36 5.29
CA PRO A 144 -4.91 18.09 4.54
C PRO A 144 -4.80 16.73 3.86
N GLY A 145 -5.91 15.97 3.84
CA GLY A 145 -6.00 14.73 3.09
C GLY A 145 -5.91 14.96 1.57
N LEU A 146 -6.11 13.88 0.81
CA LEU A 146 -6.21 13.95 -0.65
C LEU A 146 -7.30 14.90 -1.14
N SER A 147 -7.05 15.58 -2.27
CA SER A 147 -8.05 16.43 -2.94
C SER A 147 -9.24 15.61 -3.48
N ASP A 148 -10.34 16.28 -3.83
CA ASP A 148 -11.54 15.63 -4.38
C ASP A 148 -11.21 14.79 -5.62
N LYS A 149 -10.41 15.36 -6.54
CA LYS A 149 -9.97 14.65 -7.75
C LYS A 149 -9.15 13.41 -7.42
N GLN A 150 -8.23 13.51 -6.46
CA GLN A 150 -7.42 12.37 -6.02
C GLN A 150 -8.27 11.30 -5.34
N ARG A 151 -9.26 11.68 -4.53
CA ARG A 151 -10.19 10.75 -3.88
C ARG A 151 -11.04 9.98 -4.90
N ILE A 152 -11.65 10.68 -5.85
CA ILE A 152 -12.40 10.06 -6.96
C ILE A 152 -11.49 9.13 -7.78
N ALA A 153 -10.28 9.60 -8.10
CA ALA A 153 -9.33 8.80 -8.87
C ALA A 153 -8.89 7.53 -8.13
N ALA A 154 -8.61 7.63 -6.83
CA ALA A 154 -8.26 6.49 -5.97
C ALA A 154 -9.37 5.44 -5.97
N HIS A 155 -10.62 5.88 -5.84
CA HIS A 155 -11.78 5.00 -5.86
C HIS A 155 -11.90 4.26 -7.20
N HIS A 156 -11.94 4.95 -8.34
CA HIS A 156 -12.02 4.30 -9.66
C HIS A 156 -10.85 3.36 -9.92
N PHE A 157 -9.65 3.76 -9.51
CA PHE A 157 -8.45 2.95 -9.63
C PHE A 157 -8.59 1.61 -8.90
N TRP A 158 -9.00 1.64 -7.64
CA TRP A 158 -9.09 0.44 -6.82
C TRP A 158 -10.36 -0.37 -7.06
N ALA A 159 -11.48 0.25 -7.44
CA ALA A 159 -12.67 -0.45 -7.92
C ALA A 159 -12.37 -1.23 -9.21
N GLY A 160 -11.59 -0.64 -10.13
CA GLY A 160 -11.10 -1.31 -11.33
C GLY A 160 -10.30 -2.57 -11.01
N PHE A 161 -9.34 -2.50 -10.07
CA PHE A 161 -8.63 -3.70 -9.60
C PHE A 161 -9.55 -4.67 -8.85
N GLY A 162 -10.44 -4.17 -8.01
CA GLY A 162 -11.42 -4.95 -7.26
C GLY A 162 -12.16 -5.93 -8.16
N SER A 163 -12.68 -5.44 -9.30
CA SER A 163 -13.42 -6.27 -10.27
C SER A 163 -12.67 -7.49 -10.82
N ILE A 164 -11.34 -7.49 -10.76
CA ILE A 164 -10.47 -8.56 -11.28
C ILE A 164 -9.64 -9.27 -10.19
N PHE A 165 -9.85 -8.91 -8.92
CA PHE A 165 -9.28 -9.63 -7.78
C PHE A 165 -10.02 -10.94 -7.55
N TRP A 166 -9.24 -12.00 -7.30
CA TRP A 166 -9.78 -13.28 -6.87
C TRP A 166 -9.96 -13.31 -5.35
N SER A 167 -11.07 -13.87 -4.91
CA SER A 167 -11.31 -14.31 -3.54
C SER A 167 -11.82 -15.75 -3.52
N GLU A 168 -11.88 -16.36 -2.34
CA GLU A 168 -12.45 -17.70 -2.16
C GLU A 168 -13.96 -17.75 -2.50
N ASP A 169 -14.63 -16.60 -2.48
CA ASP A 169 -16.05 -16.46 -2.82
C ASP A 169 -16.30 -16.21 -4.33
N GLY A 170 -15.22 -16.06 -5.12
CA GLY A 170 -15.27 -15.73 -6.54
C GLY A 170 -14.58 -14.41 -6.86
N TYR A 171 -15.01 -13.74 -7.93
CA TYR A 171 -14.57 -12.37 -8.19
C TYR A 171 -15.30 -11.40 -7.27
N VAL A 172 -14.62 -10.35 -6.84
CA VAL A 172 -15.21 -9.31 -6.01
C VAL A 172 -16.24 -8.51 -6.82
N THR A 173 -17.49 -8.51 -6.38
CA THR A 173 -18.60 -7.79 -7.04
C THR A 173 -19.14 -6.61 -6.25
N ASN A 174 -18.93 -6.56 -4.93
CA ASN A 174 -19.54 -5.57 -4.03
C ASN A 174 -18.48 -4.61 -3.47
N TYR A 175 -17.77 -3.94 -4.36
CA TYR A 175 -16.77 -2.94 -3.97
C TYR A 175 -17.45 -1.67 -3.44
N PRO A 176 -16.88 -0.94 -2.47
CA PRO A 176 -17.45 0.33 -2.01
C PRO A 176 -17.68 1.33 -3.15
N ASP A 177 -18.82 2.03 -3.14
CA ASP A 177 -19.28 2.87 -4.26
C ASP A 177 -18.61 4.25 -4.35
N SER A 178 -17.82 4.64 -3.34
CA SER A 178 -17.06 5.90 -3.33
C SER A 178 -15.82 5.81 -2.45
N PHE A 179 -14.98 6.84 -2.48
CA PHE A 179 -13.84 6.96 -1.57
C PHE A 179 -14.27 7.03 -0.10
N GLU A 180 -15.36 7.74 0.19
CA GLU A 180 -15.95 7.83 1.52
C GLU A 180 -16.50 6.48 1.98
N ALA A 181 -17.09 5.71 1.07
CA ALA A 181 -17.53 4.34 1.37
C ALA A 181 -16.34 3.41 1.62
N MET A 182 -15.21 3.56 0.90
CA MET A 182 -13.96 2.85 1.18
C MET A 182 -13.43 3.19 2.58
N LEU A 183 -13.39 4.48 2.94
CA LEU A 183 -12.96 4.93 4.27
C LEU A 183 -13.82 4.32 5.36
N LYS A 184 -15.15 4.44 5.23
CA LYS A 184 -16.09 3.88 6.19
C LYS A 184 -15.93 2.36 6.31
N PHE A 185 -15.81 1.66 5.19
CA PHE A 185 -15.62 0.21 5.19
C PHE A 185 -14.34 -0.20 5.92
N VAL A 186 -13.24 0.53 5.69
CA VAL A 186 -11.96 0.32 6.39
C VAL A 186 -12.10 0.57 7.90
N GLU A 187 -12.76 1.66 8.31
CA GLU A 187 -12.99 1.99 9.72
C GLU A 187 -13.86 0.94 10.42
N ASP A 188 -14.96 0.52 9.78
CA ASP A 188 -15.87 -0.49 10.33
C ASP A 188 -15.17 -1.84 10.48
N TYR A 189 -14.38 -2.26 9.48
CA TYR A 189 -13.61 -3.50 9.51
C TYR A 189 -12.51 -3.49 10.58
N GLU A 190 -11.80 -2.36 10.72
CA GLU A 190 -10.76 -2.19 11.75
C GLU A 190 -11.32 -2.16 13.17
N ALA A 191 -12.60 -1.81 13.33
CA ALA A 191 -13.31 -1.76 14.60
C ALA A 191 -13.87 -3.13 15.05
N GLU A 192 -13.83 -4.16 14.20
CA GLU A 192 -14.25 -5.52 14.58
C GLU A 192 -13.39 -6.08 15.73
N ASP A 193 -14.00 -6.92 16.57
CA ASP A 193 -13.34 -7.57 17.71
C ASP A 193 -12.60 -8.83 17.24
N TRP A 194 -11.41 -8.62 16.67
CA TRP A 194 -10.55 -9.68 16.18
C TRP A 194 -9.87 -10.44 17.31
N GLU A 195 -9.81 -11.77 17.20
CA GLU A 195 -9.09 -12.61 18.16
C GLU A 195 -7.59 -12.34 18.11
N LYS A 196 -6.99 -12.04 19.27
CA LYS A 196 -5.54 -11.92 19.42
C LYS A 196 -4.88 -13.29 19.38
N VAL A 197 -4.04 -13.51 18.38
CA VAL A 197 -3.27 -14.74 18.19
C VAL A 197 -1.77 -14.48 18.21
N GLU A 198 -0.99 -15.46 18.70
CA GLU A 198 0.48 -15.34 18.82
C GLU A 198 1.17 -15.07 17.47
N SER A 199 0.62 -15.59 16.37
CA SER A 199 1.14 -15.30 15.03
C SER A 199 1.07 -13.82 14.67
N GLY A 200 0.11 -13.07 15.23
CA GLY A 200 -0.01 -11.62 15.04
C GLY A 200 1.18 -10.88 15.66
N ARG A 201 1.56 -11.22 16.89
CA ARG A 201 2.77 -10.69 17.54
C ARG A 201 4.04 -11.00 16.74
N ILE A 202 4.21 -12.26 16.33
CA ILE A 202 5.36 -12.71 15.53
C ILE A 202 5.45 -11.91 14.22
N LEU A 203 4.32 -11.76 13.53
CA LEU A 203 4.27 -11.04 12.26
C LEU A 203 4.53 -9.54 12.43
N GLY A 204 3.87 -8.90 13.41
CA GLY A 204 4.06 -7.49 13.71
C GLY A 204 5.51 -7.16 14.05
N GLN A 205 6.16 -7.99 14.87
CA GLN A 205 7.58 -7.86 15.18
C GLN A 205 8.45 -7.96 13.91
N ALA A 206 8.26 -8.99 13.08
CA ALA A 206 9.13 -9.20 11.92
C ALA A 206 8.99 -8.10 10.84
N ILE A 207 7.78 -7.60 10.62
CA ILE A 207 7.52 -6.51 9.67
C ILE A 207 8.15 -5.21 10.16
N ASN A 208 7.98 -4.89 11.44
CA ASN A 208 8.60 -3.71 12.05
C ASN A 208 10.14 -3.79 12.01
N GLU A 209 10.71 -4.96 12.35
CA GLU A 209 12.16 -5.18 12.30
C GLU A 209 12.73 -4.95 10.89
N GLN A 210 12.06 -5.46 9.85
CA GLN A 210 12.48 -5.21 8.47
C GLN A 210 12.53 -3.71 8.14
N PHE A 211 11.51 -2.95 8.53
CA PHE A 211 11.46 -1.50 8.28
C PHE A 211 12.58 -0.75 9.02
N TYR A 212 12.80 -1.10 10.28
CA TYR A 212 13.84 -0.47 11.10
C TYR A 212 15.24 -0.75 10.54
N ASP A 213 15.51 -2.00 10.14
CA ASP A 213 16.80 -2.37 9.58
C ASP A 213 17.04 -1.69 8.21
N ALA A 214 15.98 -1.48 7.43
CA ALA A 214 16.07 -0.83 6.12
C ALA A 214 16.28 0.70 6.19
N TYR A 215 15.71 1.38 7.20
CA TYR A 215 15.62 2.85 7.21
C TYR A 215 16.06 3.54 8.51
N PHE A 216 16.18 2.82 9.63
CA PHE A 216 16.50 3.36 10.96
C PHE A 216 17.64 2.57 11.65
N PRO A 217 18.84 2.51 11.05
CA PRO A 217 19.94 1.72 11.60
C PRO A 217 20.47 2.29 12.93
N GLY A 218 20.94 1.40 13.80
CA GLY A 218 21.62 1.76 15.04
C GLY A 218 20.75 2.59 15.98
N GLN A 219 21.24 3.77 16.37
CA GLN A 219 20.59 4.63 17.37
C GLN A 219 19.27 5.26 16.86
N LEU A 220 19.02 5.25 15.54
CA LEU A 220 17.78 5.77 14.97
C LEU A 220 16.59 4.81 15.14
N ARG A 221 16.82 3.56 15.58
CA ARG A 221 15.77 2.55 15.72
C ARG A 221 14.60 3.00 16.58
N ALA A 222 14.88 3.66 17.70
CA ALA A 222 13.83 4.19 18.59
C ALA A 222 12.94 5.23 17.89
N LEU A 223 13.49 6.03 16.97
CA LEU A 223 12.72 6.98 16.17
C LEU A 223 11.78 6.24 15.19
N GLY A 224 12.29 5.21 14.52
CA GLY A 224 11.48 4.37 13.61
C GLY A 224 10.35 3.65 14.33
N GLU A 225 10.62 3.14 15.54
CA GLU A 225 9.61 2.52 16.40
C GLU A 225 8.50 3.51 16.76
N GLN A 226 8.86 4.70 17.24
CA GLN A 226 7.88 5.73 17.57
C GLN A 226 7.08 6.17 16.34
N LEU A 227 7.70 6.25 15.16
CA LEU A 227 6.99 6.56 13.91
C LEU A 227 5.91 5.51 13.59
N VAL A 228 6.26 4.22 13.62
CA VAL A 228 5.31 3.13 13.35
C VAL A 228 4.19 3.10 14.38
N LEU A 229 4.53 3.18 15.68
CA LEU A 229 3.54 3.16 16.76
C LEU A 229 2.60 4.37 16.74
N SER A 230 3.08 5.52 16.27
CA SER A 230 2.30 6.75 16.18
C SER A 230 1.29 6.73 15.04
N LEU A 231 1.59 5.98 13.97
CA LEU A 231 0.76 5.90 12.77
C LEU A 231 -0.17 4.68 12.76
N GLN A 232 0.19 3.61 13.47
CA GLN A 232 -0.64 2.42 13.57
C GLN A 232 -1.83 2.64 14.51
N THR A 233 -3.00 2.14 14.13
CA THR A 233 -4.21 2.34 14.96
C THR A 233 -4.08 1.62 16.30
N PRO A 234 -4.70 2.14 17.39
CA PRO A 234 -4.65 1.48 18.69
C PRO A 234 -5.20 0.04 18.68
N GLY A 235 -6.21 -0.25 17.85
CA GLY A 235 -6.76 -1.59 17.69
C GLY A 235 -5.72 -2.58 17.16
N ILE A 236 -5.08 -2.23 16.04
CA ILE A 236 -4.04 -3.06 15.42
C ILE A 236 -2.84 -3.22 16.36
N ARG A 237 -2.40 -2.16 17.05
CA ARG A 237 -1.28 -2.24 18.01
C ARG A 237 -1.56 -3.24 19.14
N ARG A 238 -2.78 -3.26 19.69
CA ARG A 238 -3.17 -4.23 20.72
C ARG A 238 -3.21 -5.66 20.18
N LEU A 239 -3.77 -5.84 18.99
CA LEU A 239 -3.90 -7.13 18.33
C LEU A 239 -2.53 -7.75 18.01
N MET A 240 -1.61 -6.94 17.49
CA MET A 240 -0.26 -7.36 17.10
C MET A 240 0.79 -7.20 18.21
N ASP A 241 0.37 -6.80 19.42
CA ASP A 241 1.25 -6.63 20.59
C ASP A 241 2.45 -5.69 20.34
N MET A 242 2.21 -4.59 19.64
CA MET A 242 3.26 -3.66 19.20
C MET A 242 3.70 -2.68 20.31
N GLY A 243 2.91 -2.51 21.36
CA GLY A 243 3.09 -1.46 22.38
C GLY A 243 2.40 -0.15 22.03
N ASP A 244 2.61 0.87 22.86
CA ASP A 244 2.06 2.23 22.72
C ASP A 244 3.17 3.25 22.42
N PRO A 245 2.89 4.28 21.58
CA PRO A 245 3.84 5.35 21.37
C PRO A 245 4.01 6.19 22.64
N ASP A 246 5.20 6.72 22.87
CA ASP A 246 5.41 7.77 23.86
C ASP A 246 4.68 9.05 23.38
N PRO A 247 3.83 9.69 24.22
CA PRO A 247 3.03 10.82 23.78
C PRO A 247 3.83 12.04 23.31
N GLN A 248 5.06 12.24 23.79
CA GLN A 248 5.91 13.35 23.35
C GLN A 248 6.62 12.98 22.04
N ALA A 249 7.18 11.77 21.98
CA ALA A 249 7.79 11.25 20.76
C ALA A 249 6.78 11.20 19.60
N GLN A 250 5.52 10.82 19.87
CA GLN A 250 4.44 10.83 18.89
C GLN A 250 4.27 12.20 18.23
N LYS A 251 4.20 13.27 19.04
CA LYS A 251 4.09 14.64 18.49
C LYS A 251 5.29 14.99 17.62
N ILE A 252 6.49 14.60 18.05
CA ILE A 252 7.73 14.89 17.32
C ILE A 252 7.76 14.14 15.99
N VAL A 253 7.50 12.83 15.97
CA VAL A 253 7.58 12.03 14.73
C VAL A 253 6.49 12.42 13.73
N LEU A 254 5.28 12.75 14.19
CA LEU A 254 4.21 13.24 13.31
C LEU A 254 4.53 14.62 12.75
N MET A 255 5.15 15.51 13.54
CA MET A 255 5.68 16.79 13.05
C MET A 255 6.81 16.58 12.02
N MET A 256 7.72 15.63 12.25
CA MET A 256 8.77 15.32 11.28
C MET A 256 8.20 14.78 9.97
N LEU A 257 7.21 13.89 10.05
CA LEU A 257 6.51 13.38 8.87
C LEU A 257 5.77 14.50 8.12
N ASN A 258 5.11 15.40 8.84
CA ASN A 258 4.47 16.59 8.28
C ASN A 258 5.48 17.44 7.49
N GLN A 259 6.62 17.76 8.11
CA GLN A 259 7.67 18.56 7.48
C GLN A 259 8.26 17.85 6.26
N TYR A 260 8.49 16.55 6.34
CA TYR A 260 8.98 15.75 5.23
C TYR A 260 8.00 15.75 4.04
N LEU A 261 6.71 15.49 4.28
CA LEU A 261 5.68 15.52 3.24
C LEU A 261 5.49 16.94 2.65
N THR A 262 5.48 17.98 3.49
CA THR A 262 5.43 19.38 3.04
C THR A 262 6.64 19.73 2.17
N LEU A 263 7.83 19.26 2.57
CA LEU A 263 9.06 19.52 1.82
C LEU A 263 8.98 18.91 0.42
N ILE A 264 8.56 17.65 0.28
CA ILE A 264 8.53 16.98 -1.02
C ILE A 264 7.36 17.46 -1.91
N GLU A 265 6.25 17.92 -1.34
CA GLU A 265 5.05 18.30 -2.11
C GLU A 265 4.94 19.80 -2.38
N ASP A 266 5.32 20.65 -1.43
CA ASP A 266 5.05 22.09 -1.47
C ASP A 266 6.32 22.92 -1.67
N VAL A 267 7.49 22.44 -1.23
CA VAL A 267 8.72 23.24 -1.23
C VAL A 267 9.69 22.82 -2.34
N LEU A 268 10.05 21.54 -2.42
CA LEU A 268 10.99 21.05 -3.42
C LEU A 268 10.36 21.00 -4.81
N PRO A 269 11.12 21.27 -5.87
CA PRO A 269 10.62 21.11 -7.23
C PRO A 269 10.17 19.67 -7.50
N ASP A 270 8.98 19.51 -8.09
CA ASP A 270 8.39 18.24 -8.46
C ASP A 270 9.37 17.41 -9.31
N PRO A 271 9.43 16.09 -9.10
CA PRO A 271 10.29 15.24 -9.92
C PRO A 271 9.77 15.16 -11.37
N GLU A 272 10.68 15.12 -12.35
CA GLU A 272 10.31 14.96 -13.76
C GLU A 272 10.07 13.49 -14.14
N LEU A 273 10.75 12.59 -13.44
CA LEU A 273 10.62 11.14 -13.56
C LEU A 273 9.96 10.58 -12.31
N SER A 274 9.01 9.67 -12.52
CA SER A 274 8.43 8.88 -11.46
C SER A 274 9.49 8.02 -10.77
N ARG A 275 9.14 7.50 -9.59
CA ARG A 275 10.04 6.66 -8.81
C ARG A 275 10.44 5.38 -9.56
N PRO A 276 9.52 4.62 -10.19
CA PRO A 276 9.90 3.46 -11.01
C PRO A 276 10.78 3.82 -12.22
N GLU A 277 10.48 4.91 -12.93
CA GLU A 277 11.28 5.36 -14.08
C GLU A 277 12.73 5.68 -13.67
N ARG A 278 12.88 6.42 -12.57
CA ARG A 278 14.20 6.78 -12.05
C ARG A 278 14.99 5.56 -11.61
N ALA A 279 14.36 4.66 -10.85
CA ALA A 279 15.01 3.45 -10.37
C ALA A 279 15.53 2.55 -11.51
N ARG A 280 14.75 2.41 -12.59
CA ARG A 280 15.19 1.69 -13.80
C ARG A 280 16.37 2.34 -14.51
N LEU A 281 16.41 3.67 -14.59
CA LEU A 281 17.53 4.39 -15.22
C LEU A 281 18.81 4.37 -14.39
N GLU A 282 18.69 4.49 -13.08
CA GLU A 282 19.84 4.58 -12.16
C GLU A 282 20.37 3.19 -11.74
N GLY A 283 19.64 2.11 -12.06
CA GLY A 283 19.98 0.76 -11.59
C GLY A 283 19.89 0.61 -10.06
N ILE A 284 19.20 1.54 -9.38
CA ILE A 284 19.11 1.59 -7.92
C ILE A 284 17.98 0.67 -7.44
N ARG A 285 18.33 -0.25 -6.52
CA ARG A 285 17.46 -1.24 -5.84
C ARG A 285 16.75 -2.21 -6.81
N PRO A 286 17.49 -3.25 -7.25
CA PRO A 286 17.03 -4.13 -8.32
C PRO A 286 15.77 -4.97 -8.06
N PRO A 287 15.25 -5.29 -6.85
CA PRO A 287 14.08 -6.18 -6.79
C PRO A 287 12.72 -5.47 -6.85
N GLN A 288 12.61 -4.20 -6.45
CA GLN A 288 11.32 -3.49 -6.35
C GLN A 288 10.87 -2.85 -7.68
N HIS A 289 11.81 -2.49 -8.55
CA HIS A 289 11.54 -1.66 -9.74
C HIS A 289 11.89 -2.37 -11.05
N ILE A 290 11.58 -3.68 -11.14
CA ILE A 290 11.84 -4.48 -12.35
C ILE A 290 10.62 -4.47 -13.28
N ASP A 291 10.85 -4.15 -14.56
CA ASP A 291 9.87 -4.39 -15.61
C ASP A 291 9.66 -5.90 -15.79
N PRO A 292 8.40 -6.37 -15.82
CA PRO A 292 8.15 -7.80 -15.95
C PRO A 292 8.62 -8.30 -17.32
N PRO A 293 9.13 -9.55 -17.43
CA PRO A 293 9.20 -10.20 -18.73
C PRO A 293 7.79 -10.28 -19.29
N ILE A 294 7.55 -9.70 -20.46
CA ILE A 294 6.28 -9.78 -21.20
C ILE A 294 6.16 -11.18 -21.83
N ALA A 295 6.27 -12.23 -21.02
CA ALA A 295 5.61 -13.47 -21.38
C ALA A 295 4.12 -13.15 -21.30
N LYS A 296 3.37 -13.38 -22.38
CA LYS A 296 1.90 -13.32 -22.37
C LYS A 296 1.38 -14.28 -21.31
N ILE A 297 1.29 -13.83 -20.05
CA ILE A 297 0.37 -14.42 -19.09
C ILE A 297 -0.97 -13.98 -19.64
N LEU A 298 -1.54 -14.80 -20.53
CA LEU A 298 -2.95 -14.77 -20.82
C LEU A 298 -3.61 -14.80 -19.44
N CYS A 299 -4.11 -13.65 -19.00
CA CYS A 299 -5.13 -13.62 -17.96
C CYS A 299 -6.20 -14.56 -18.51
N PRO A 300 -6.44 -15.74 -17.92
CA PRO A 300 -7.38 -16.70 -18.48
C PRO A 300 -8.83 -16.19 -18.41
N PHE A 301 -9.01 -14.92 -18.00
CA PHE A 301 -10.25 -14.24 -17.71
C PHE A 301 -10.54 -13.06 -18.67
N LYS A 302 -9.82 -12.93 -19.80
CA LYS A 302 -10.29 -12.09 -20.92
C LYS A 302 -11.59 -12.71 -21.47
N GLY A 303 -12.74 -12.31 -20.94
CA GLY A 303 -14.02 -12.85 -21.42
C GLY A 303 -15.31 -12.49 -20.68
N ILE A 304 -15.31 -11.61 -19.67
CA ILE A 304 -16.58 -11.17 -19.06
C ILE A 304 -16.72 -9.67 -19.23
N SER A 305 -17.21 -9.29 -20.41
CA SER A 305 -17.90 -8.02 -20.61
C SER A 305 -19.22 -8.08 -19.86
N HIS A 306 -19.48 -7.10 -19.00
CA HIS A 306 -20.83 -6.62 -18.74
C HIS A 306 -20.97 -5.27 -19.42
#